data_AF-A0A9D6TLP5-F1
#
_entry.id   AF-A0A9D6TLP5-F1
#
_cell.length_a   1.000
_cell.length_b   1.000
_cell.length_c   1.000
_cell.angle_alpha   90.00
_cell.angle_beta   90.00
_cell.angle_gamma   90.00
#
_symmetry.space_group_name_H-M   'P 1'
#
loop_
_entity.id
_entity.type
_entity.pdbx_description
1 polymer ?
#
loop_
_entity_poly.entity_id
_entity_poly.type
_entity_poly.pdbx_seq_one_letter_code
_entity_poly.pdbx_strand_id
1 'polypeptide(L)'
;MCAEPAGRGLELIIQVVLRTGDSFAWLPVSINGCWPRLEHTRVDRLLFPCGSLSHHSAAHFGCDFRFPVSLVRDGWNEIVVENGGDKTITVVGVELGIRRREQE
;
A
#
# COMPACT_ATOMS: atom_id res chain seq x y z
N MET A 1 15.13 -18.06 9.31
CA MET A 1 13.99 -17.41 8.62
C MET A 1 13.01 -17.03 9.71
N CYS A 2 12.73 -15.73 9.90
CA CYS A 2 11.80 -15.28 10.93
C CYS A 2 10.37 -15.61 10.51
N ALA A 3 9.52 -16.07 11.44
CA ALA A 3 8.10 -16.29 11.17
C ALA A 3 7.40 -14.94 10.93
N GLU A 4 6.43 -14.91 10.02
CA GLU A 4 5.68 -13.69 9.74
C GLU A 4 4.83 -13.26 10.96
N PRO A 5 4.61 -11.94 11.18
CA PRO A 5 3.88 -11.45 12.32
C PRO A 5 2.38 -11.87 12.29
N ALA A 6 2.01 -12.85 13.11
CA ALA A 6 0.60 -13.26 13.30
C ALA A 6 -0.10 -12.57 14.50
N GLY A 7 0.49 -11.48 15.02
CA GLY A 7 0.03 -10.80 16.22
C GLY A 7 -1.35 -10.15 16.09
N ARG A 8 -2.14 -10.20 17.17
CA ARG A 8 -3.39 -9.41 17.26
C ARG A 8 -3.07 -7.92 17.21
N GLY A 9 -3.96 -7.14 16.60
CA GLY A 9 -3.81 -5.69 16.50
C GLY A 9 -2.76 -5.23 15.47
N LEU A 10 -2.33 -6.11 14.56
CA LEU A 10 -1.50 -5.75 13.41
C LEU A 10 -2.34 -5.62 12.14
N GLU A 11 -1.84 -4.81 11.21
CA GLU A 11 -2.34 -4.65 9.86
C GLU A 11 -1.18 -4.60 8.86
N LEU A 12 -1.45 -5.03 7.63
CA LEU A 12 -0.60 -4.77 6.48
C LEU A 12 -1.05 -3.48 5.81
N ILE A 13 -0.12 -2.58 5.57
CA ILE A 13 -0.30 -1.41 4.70
C ILE A 13 0.44 -1.69 3.41
N ILE A 14 -0.25 -1.50 2.29
CA ILE A 14 0.34 -1.45 0.96
C ILE A 14 0.18 0.00 0.49
N GLN A 15 1.28 0.72 0.34
CA GLN A 15 1.29 2.06 -0.23
C GLN A 15 1.67 1.97 -1.70
N VAL A 16 0.72 2.32 -2.59
CA VAL A 16 1.01 2.49 -4.02
C VAL A 16 1.39 3.94 -4.25
N VAL A 17 2.62 4.18 -4.69
CA VAL A 17 3.13 5.52 -4.95
C VAL A 17 2.96 5.84 -6.42
N LEU A 18 2.30 6.95 -6.71
CA LEU A 18 1.95 7.40 -8.06
C LEU A 18 2.59 8.75 -8.37
N ARG A 19 2.79 9.02 -9.66
CA ARG A 19 3.17 10.35 -10.14
C ARG A 19 2.01 11.34 -9.96
N THR A 20 2.31 12.52 -9.42
CA THR A 20 1.37 13.65 -9.37
C THR A 20 0.95 14.08 -10.79
N GLY A 21 -0.35 14.30 -10.98
CA GLY A 21 -0.94 14.68 -12.27
C GLY A 21 -1.58 13.51 -13.01
N ASP A 22 -1.19 12.28 -12.71
CA ASP A 22 -1.92 11.10 -13.18
C ASP A 22 -3.28 11.01 -12.46
N SER A 23 -4.29 10.53 -13.18
CA SER A 23 -5.65 10.36 -12.68
C SER A 23 -6.13 8.95 -12.99
N PHE A 24 -6.84 8.33 -12.06
CA PHE A 24 -7.43 7.01 -12.20
C PHE A 24 -8.88 7.04 -11.67
N ALA A 25 -9.75 6.23 -12.27
CA ALA A 25 -11.11 6.05 -11.76
C ALA A 25 -11.13 5.12 -10.54
N TRP A 26 -10.42 3.99 -10.66
CA TRP A 26 -10.26 3.00 -9.61
C TRP A 26 -8.82 2.49 -9.60
N LEU A 27 -8.31 2.19 -8.41
CA LEU A 27 -7.00 1.59 -8.20
C LEU A 27 -7.17 0.35 -7.31
N PRO A 28 -7.76 -0.76 -7.83
CA PRO A 28 -7.91 -1.98 -7.05
C PRO A 28 -6.55 -2.55 -6.67
N VAL A 29 -6.39 -2.90 -5.39
CA VAL A 29 -5.21 -3.60 -4.89
C VAL A 29 -5.66 -4.92 -4.26
N SER A 30 -4.95 -6.02 -4.54
CA SER A 30 -5.17 -7.30 -3.86
C SER A 30 -3.87 -7.91 -3.36
N ILE A 31 -3.97 -8.78 -2.36
CA ILE A 31 -2.87 -9.60 -1.83
C ILE A 31 -3.28 -11.07 -1.84
N ASN A 32 -2.39 -11.93 -2.34
CA ASN A 32 -2.55 -13.38 -2.34
C ASN A 32 -3.92 -13.86 -2.88
N GLY A 33 -4.40 -13.21 -3.95
CA GLY A 33 -5.69 -13.54 -4.58
C GLY A 33 -6.93 -13.20 -3.74
N CYS A 34 -6.80 -12.37 -2.69
CA CYS A 34 -7.97 -11.89 -1.96
C CYS A 34 -8.84 -10.96 -2.83
N TRP A 35 -10.07 -10.71 -2.38
CA TRP A 35 -10.91 -9.71 -3.05
C TRP A 35 -10.21 -8.34 -3.07
N PRO A 36 -10.15 -7.65 -4.24
CA PRO A 36 -9.48 -6.35 -4.34
C PRO A 36 -10.13 -5.29 -3.45
N ARG A 37 -9.30 -4.43 -2.85
CA ARG A 37 -9.74 -3.24 -2.13
C ARG A 37 -9.62 -2.01 -3.02
N LEU A 38 -10.67 -1.19 -3.00
CA LEU A 38 -10.73 0.11 -3.68
C LEU A 38 -10.49 1.28 -2.71
N GLU A 39 -10.87 1.08 -1.45
CA GLU A 39 -10.73 2.08 -0.40
C GLU A 39 -9.25 2.29 -0.10
N HIS A 40 -8.82 3.55 -0.20
CA HIS A 40 -7.47 3.97 0.09
C HIS A 40 -7.48 5.35 0.74
N THR A 41 -6.42 5.64 1.50
CA THR A 41 -6.14 6.98 1.99
C THR A 41 -5.04 7.59 1.13
N ARG A 42 -5.31 8.73 0.49
CA ARG A 42 -4.26 9.50 -0.18
C ARG A 42 -3.36 10.13 0.88
N VAL A 43 -2.06 9.96 0.74
CA VAL A 43 -1.05 10.44 1.69
C VAL A 43 0.10 11.12 0.96
N ASP A 44 0.71 12.10 1.63
CA ASP A 44 1.95 12.75 1.22
C ASP A 44 3.16 12.19 1.97
N ARG A 45 2.96 11.35 2.99
CA ARG A 45 4.02 10.75 3.81
C ARG A 45 4.54 9.45 3.23
N LEU A 46 5.84 9.23 3.42
CA LEU A 46 6.50 7.95 3.14
C LEU A 46 6.02 6.90 4.14
N LEU A 47 5.85 5.66 3.70
CA LEU A 47 5.52 4.55 4.61
C LEU A 47 6.68 4.28 5.58
N PHE A 48 7.91 4.47 5.10
CA PHE A 48 9.15 4.30 5.86
C PHE A 48 9.98 5.59 5.86
N PRO A 49 9.70 6.53 6.78
CA PRO A 49 10.48 7.74 6.88
C PRO A 49 11.93 7.45 7.28
N CYS A 50 12.89 8.14 6.65
CA CYS A 50 14.32 8.00 6.92
C CYS A 50 14.93 9.35 7.31
N GLY A 51 15.15 9.55 8.62
CA GLY A 51 15.66 10.82 9.14
C GLY A 51 14.72 11.98 8.84
N SER A 52 15.21 13.01 8.16
CA SER A 52 14.39 14.16 7.73
C SER A 52 13.49 13.86 6.52
N LEU A 53 13.73 12.75 5.81
CA LEU A 53 12.94 12.34 4.66
C LEU A 53 11.68 11.62 5.15
N SER A 54 10.59 12.36 5.26
CA SER A 54 9.31 11.86 5.81
C SER A 54 8.14 11.99 4.85
N HIS A 55 8.30 12.75 3.77
CA HIS A 55 7.27 13.04 2.80
C HIS A 55 7.76 12.70 1.39
N HIS A 56 6.83 12.34 0.53
CA HIS A 56 7.03 12.28 -0.91
C HIS A 56 7.46 13.65 -1.42
N SER A 57 8.27 13.66 -2.48
CA SER A 57 8.50 14.92 -3.21
C SER A 57 7.19 15.37 -3.86
N ALA A 58 7.07 16.66 -4.20
CA ALA A 58 5.85 17.20 -4.83
C ALA A 58 5.44 16.50 -6.15
N ALA A 59 6.38 15.78 -6.77
CA ALA A 59 6.15 14.99 -7.97
C ALA A 59 5.40 13.66 -7.72
N HIS A 60 5.19 13.26 -6.47
CA HIS A 60 4.59 11.97 -6.12
C HIS A 60 3.59 12.07 -4.96
N PHE A 61 2.72 11.08 -4.86
CA PHE A 61 1.84 10.87 -3.71
C PHE A 61 1.61 9.38 -3.49
N GLY A 62 1.30 8.99 -2.25
CA GLY A 62 0.95 7.63 -1.88
C GLY A 62 -0.56 7.41 -1.81
N CYS A 63 -0.98 6.18 -2.07
CA CYS A 63 -2.30 5.66 -1.75
C CYS A 63 -2.14 4.47 -0.81
N ASP A 64 -2.54 4.64 0.45
CA ASP A 64 -2.46 3.61 1.48
C ASP A 64 -3.69 2.69 1.43
N PHE A 65 -3.45 1.40 1.23
CA PHE A 65 -4.44 0.33 1.32
C PHE A 65 -4.17 -0.51 2.56
N ARG A 66 -5.18 -0.65 3.42
CA ARG A 66 -5.09 -1.44 4.65
C ARG A 66 -5.63 -2.84 4.42
N PHE A 67 -4.91 -3.86 4.88
CA PHE A 67 -5.31 -5.27 4.83
C PHE A 67 -5.10 -5.94 6.19
N PRO A 68 -5.89 -6.98 6.53
CA PRO A 68 -5.58 -7.83 7.67
C PRO A 68 -4.20 -8.48 7.50
N VAL A 69 -3.36 -8.44 8.55
CA VAL A 69 -2.04 -9.09 8.52
C VAL A 69 -2.13 -10.60 8.27
N SER A 70 -3.28 -11.21 8.61
CA SER A 70 -3.55 -12.64 8.39
C SER A 70 -3.59 -13.06 6.92
N LEU A 71 -3.59 -12.10 5.99
CA LEU A 71 -3.46 -12.39 4.55
C LEU A 71 -2.00 -12.59 4.13
N VAL A 72 -1.04 -12.16 4.95
CA VAL A 72 0.39 -12.44 4.73
C VAL A 72 0.66 -13.90 5.08
N ARG A 73 1.42 -14.58 4.21
CA ARG A 73 1.86 -15.96 4.43
C ARG A 73 3.38 -16.04 4.46
N ASP A 74 3.91 -17.08 5.10
CA ASP A 74 5.33 -17.38 5.06
C ASP A 74 5.78 -17.60 3.60
N GLY A 75 6.92 -16.99 3.25
CA GLY A 75 7.49 -17.07 1.91
C GLY A 75 6.91 -16.04 0.93
N TRP A 76 6.49 -16.51 -0.26
CA TRP A 76 6.12 -15.61 -1.36
C TRP A 76 4.73 -15.00 -1.16
N ASN A 77 4.63 -13.68 -1.20
CA ASN A 77 3.35 -12.95 -1.22
C ASN A 77 3.19 -12.26 -2.58
N GLU A 78 1.98 -12.30 -3.14
CA GLU A 78 1.66 -11.67 -4.42
C GLU A 78 0.81 -10.43 -4.19
N ILE A 79 1.24 -9.30 -4.75
CA ILE A 79 0.49 -8.05 -4.74
C ILE A 79 0.10 -7.71 -6.17
N VAL A 80 -1.19 -7.48 -6.39
CA VAL A 80 -1.70 -7.05 -7.69
C VAL A 80 -2.25 -5.63 -7.53
N VAL A 81 -1.77 -4.73 -8.40
CA VAL A 81 -2.28 -3.36 -8.54
C VAL A 81 -2.85 -3.23 -9.93
N GLU A 82 -4.14 -2.89 -10.02
CA GLU A 82 -4.82 -2.70 -11.29
C GLU A 82 -5.11 -1.23 -11.53
N ASN A 83 -5.07 -0.82 -12.79
CA ASN A 83 -5.60 0.48 -13.21
C ASN A 83 -6.99 0.26 -13.79
N GLY A 84 -8.03 0.63 -13.04
CA GLY A 84 -9.41 0.54 -13.51
C GLY A 84 -9.82 1.69 -14.45
N GLY A 85 -8.94 2.65 -14.73
CA GLY A 85 -9.20 3.77 -15.62
C GLY A 85 -8.86 3.52 -17.09
N ASP A 86 -9.31 4.43 -17.95
CA ASP A 86 -8.98 4.49 -19.37
C ASP A 86 -7.64 5.20 -19.64
N LYS A 87 -7.13 5.97 -18.67
CA LYS A 87 -5.86 6.68 -18.74
C LYS A 87 -4.73 5.87 -18.11
N THR A 88 -3.57 5.86 -18.76
CA THR A 88 -2.35 5.30 -18.19
C THR A 88 -1.97 6.02 -16.89
N ILE A 89 -1.54 5.25 -15.90
CA ILE A 89 -0.94 5.75 -14.66
C ILE A 89 0.52 5.31 -14.56
N THR A 90 1.30 6.09 -13.84
CA THR A 90 2.70 5.81 -13.52
C THR A 90 2.81 5.38 -12.06
N VAL A 91 3.00 4.08 -11.84
CA VAL A 91 3.38 3.54 -10.53
C VAL A 91 4.88 3.72 -10.37
N VAL A 92 5.29 4.55 -9.40
CA VAL A 92 6.71 4.81 -9.11
C VAL A 92 7.25 3.93 -7.98
N GLY A 93 6.38 3.34 -7.17
CA GLY A 93 6.75 2.44 -6.11
C GLY A 93 5.56 1.68 -5.54
N VAL A 94 5.83 0.51 -4.97
CA VAL A 94 4.89 -0.23 -4.13
C VAL A 94 5.63 -0.56 -2.85
N GLU A 95 5.17 0.01 -1.74
CA GLU A 95 5.78 -0.14 -0.42
C GLU A 95 4.86 -0.97 0.48
N LEU A 96 5.43 -1.86 1.28
CA LEU A 96 4.66 -2.75 2.16
C LEU A 96 5.19 -2.70 3.58
N GLY A 97 4.31 -2.49 4.54
CA GLY A 97 4.67 -2.43 5.95
C GLY A 97 3.62 -3.07 6.85
N ILE A 98 4.06 -3.88 7.80
CA ILE A 98 3.20 -4.37 8.88
C ILE A 98 3.35 -3.41 10.06
N ARG A 99 2.22 -2.88 10.55
CA ARG A 99 2.19 -1.96 11.71
C ARG A 99 1.08 -2.33 12.68
N ARG A 100 1.12 -1.73 13.88
CA ARG A 100 -0.02 -1.80 14.80
C ARG A 100 -1.18 -1.00 14.23
N ARG A 101 -2.39 -1.54 14.32
CA ARG A 101 -3.62 -0.79 14.06
C ARG A 101 -3.69 0.35 15.06
N GLU A 102 -3.96 1.55 14.57
CA GLU A 102 -4.33 2.67 15.42
C GLU A 102 -5.69 2.31 16.07
N GLN A 103 -5.76 2.42 17.40
CA GLN A 103 -7.04 2.30 18.10
C GLN A 103 -7.79 3.62 17.88
N GLU A 104 -8.93 3.56 17.21
CA GLU A 104 -9.90 4.66 17.20
C GLU A 104 -10.44 4.93 18.60
#